data_AF-A0ABD4JFI6-F1
#
_entry.id   AF-A0ABD4JFI6-F1
#
_cell.length_a   1.000
_cell.length_b   1.000
_cell.length_c   1.000
_cell.angle_alpha   90.00
_cell.angle_beta   90.00
_cell.angle_gamma   90.00
#
_symmetry.space_group_name_H-M   'P 1'
#
loop_
_entity.id
_entity.type
_entity.pdbx_description
1 polymer ?
#
loop_
_entity_poly.entity_id
_entity_poly.type
_entity_poly.pdbx_seq_one_letter_code
_entity_poly.pdbx_strand_id
1 'polypeptide(L)'
;MRTRFPFTLEIDDENFKLIYKDPNKKQSDEFLSDFKSLKAVLDSYDELKSEIEMLIEKKELKKELVKDIGKESKKELTNEIFALIDEIADKKSKLKEFDDKSVDLEAVAEKRFEFCVEGEDKERLKRLISQNAISYHQLIDAIDKAVAKEREKK
;
A
#
# COMPACT_ATOMS: atom_id res chain seq x y z
N MET A 1 0.07 31.79 8.71
CA MET A 1 1.08 30.84 8.19
C MET A 1 1.24 31.07 6.69
N ARG A 2 2.46 31.07 6.15
CA ARG A 2 2.64 31.06 4.68
C ARG A 2 2.14 29.71 4.18
N THR A 3 1.23 29.70 3.21
CA THR A 3 0.64 28.49 2.61
C THR A 3 1.43 27.98 1.40
N ARG A 4 2.52 28.69 1.05
CA ARG A 4 3.41 28.42 -0.07
C ARG A 4 4.86 28.61 0.37
N PHE A 5 5.68 27.60 0.13
CA PHE A 5 7.07 27.52 0.54
C PHE A 5 7.93 27.23 -0.69
N PRO A 6 8.69 28.22 -1.19
CA PRO A 6 9.68 27.93 -2.23
C PRO A 6 10.77 27.04 -1.65
N PHE A 7 11.20 26.05 -2.42
CA PHE A 7 12.31 25.17 -2.09
C PHE A 7 13.06 24.81 -3.38
N THR A 8 14.29 24.34 -3.21
CA THR A 8 15.07 23.75 -4.32
C THR A 8 15.23 22.27 -4.04
N LEU A 9 14.93 21.44 -5.03
CA LEU A 9 15.19 20.02 -5.01
C LEU A 9 16.37 19.73 -5.92
N GLU A 10 17.34 18.96 -5.43
CA GLU A 10 18.51 18.54 -6.19
C GLU A 10 18.38 17.04 -6.49
N ILE A 11 18.45 16.68 -7.77
CA ILE A 11 18.45 15.29 -8.25
C ILE A 11 19.50 15.20 -9.36
N ASP A 12 20.47 14.29 -9.22
CA ASP A 12 21.52 14.05 -10.22
C ASP A 12 22.21 15.34 -10.70
N ASP A 13 22.63 16.19 -9.75
CA ASP A 13 23.26 17.51 -9.97
C ASP A 13 22.37 18.56 -10.68
N GLU A 14 21.12 18.22 -11.02
CA GLU A 14 20.12 19.17 -11.49
C GLU A 14 19.35 19.81 -10.33
N ASN A 15 19.16 21.13 -10.43
CA ASN A 15 18.38 21.89 -9.45
C ASN A 15 16.99 22.24 -10.01
N PHE A 16 15.95 21.95 -9.22
CA PHE A 16 14.55 22.23 -9.53
C PHE A 16 14.00 23.23 -8.53
N LYS A 17 13.57 24.40 -9.02
CA LYS A 17 12.94 25.45 -8.21
C LYS A 17 11.43 25.21 -8.15
N LEU A 18 10.96 24.86 -6.96
CA LEU A 18 9.59 24.41 -6.74
C LEU A 18 8.95 25.22 -5.60
N ILE A 19 7.64 25.14 -5.53
CA ILE A 19 6.82 25.71 -4.47
C ILE A 19 6.00 24.58 -3.88
N TYR A 20 6.22 24.33 -2.58
CA TYR A 20 5.35 23.46 -1.82
C TYR A 20 4.16 24.28 -1.32
N LYS A 21 2.94 23.86 -1.65
CA LYS A 21 1.71 24.39 -1.06
C LYS A 21 1.05 23.34 -0.18
N ASP A 22 0.51 23.78 0.94
CA ASP A 22 -0.33 22.89 1.73
C ASP A 22 -1.64 22.63 0.95
N PRO A 23 -2.12 21.37 0.89
CA PRO A 23 -3.38 21.04 0.23
C PRO A 23 -4.54 21.77 0.92
N ASN A 24 -5.52 22.21 0.14
CA ASN A 24 -6.72 22.82 0.70
C ASN A 24 -7.62 21.74 1.35
N LYS A 25 -8.63 22.17 2.11
CA LYS A 25 -9.52 21.24 2.82
C LYS A 25 -10.10 20.13 1.92
N LYS A 26 -10.57 20.46 0.71
CA LYS A 26 -11.14 19.48 -0.22
C LYS A 26 -10.08 18.46 -0.67
N GLN A 27 -8.89 18.93 -1.01
CA GLN A 27 -7.77 18.07 -1.42
C GLN A 27 -7.28 17.16 -0.29
N SER A 28 -7.25 17.69 0.94
CA SER A 28 -6.93 16.90 2.13
C SER A 28 -7.99 15.85 2.43
N ASP A 29 -9.27 16.20 2.33
CA ASP A 29 -10.37 15.26 2.52
C ASP A 29 -10.34 14.15 1.46
N GLU A 30 -10.03 14.49 0.21
CA GLU A 30 -9.85 13.54 -0.89
C GLU A 30 -8.67 12.59 -0.64
N PHE A 31 -7.50 13.10 -0.27
CA PHE A 31 -6.33 12.28 0.05
C PHE A 31 -6.58 11.36 1.25
N LEU A 32 -7.28 11.85 2.28
CA LEU A 32 -7.67 11.03 3.42
C LEU A 32 -8.67 9.93 3.04
N SER A 33 -9.57 10.20 2.10
CA SER A 33 -10.50 9.19 1.58
C SER A 33 -9.77 8.09 0.82
N ASP A 34 -8.82 8.48 -0.05
CA ASP A 34 -7.98 7.53 -0.78
C ASP A 34 -7.18 6.66 0.20
N PHE A 35 -6.48 7.29 1.15
CA PHE A 35 -5.71 6.58 2.18
C PHE A 35 -6.58 5.62 3.02
N LYS A 36 -7.79 6.04 3.43
CA LYS A 36 -8.71 5.16 4.16
C LYS A 36 -9.13 3.96 3.33
N SER A 37 -9.34 4.14 2.03
CA SER A 37 -9.71 3.07 1.12
C SER A 37 -8.55 2.09 0.95
N LEU A 38 -7.32 2.59 0.79
CA LEU A 38 -6.11 1.75 0.75
C LEU A 38 -5.93 0.97 2.05
N LYS A 39 -6.12 1.62 3.19
CA LYS A 39 -6.02 0.98 4.50
C LYS A 39 -7.06 -0.14 4.65
N ALA A 40 -8.31 0.10 4.25
CA ALA A 40 -9.36 -0.91 4.34
C ALA A 40 -9.06 -2.15 3.48
N VAL A 41 -8.43 -1.95 2.31
CA VAL A 41 -7.97 -3.06 1.46
C VAL A 41 -6.85 -3.86 2.13
N LEU A 42 -5.87 -3.18 2.75
CA LEU A 42 -4.79 -3.83 3.51
C LEU A 42 -5.32 -4.60 4.71
N ASP A 43 -6.21 -3.98 5.50
CA ASP A 43 -6.84 -4.62 6.66
C ASP A 43 -7.59 -5.90 6.22
N SER A 44 -8.33 -5.84 5.11
CA SER A 44 -9.04 -7.00 4.54
C SER A 44 -8.08 -8.11 4.06
N TYR A 45 -6.92 -7.73 3.51
CA TYR A 45 -5.89 -8.68 3.09
C TYR A 45 -5.28 -9.41 4.30
N ASP A 46 -4.94 -8.68 5.36
CA ASP A 46 -4.36 -9.25 6.58
C ASP A 46 -5.36 -10.15 7.33
N GLU A 47 -6.64 -9.77 7.36
CA GLU A 47 -7.72 -10.61 7.88
C GLU A 47 -7.82 -11.93 7.10
N LEU A 48 -7.88 -11.87 5.77
CA LEU A 48 -7.97 -13.06 4.92
C LEU A 48 -6.75 -13.98 5.08
N LYS A 49 -5.55 -13.40 5.20
CA LYS A 49 -4.32 -14.15 5.46
C LYS A 49 -4.38 -14.86 6.81
N SER A 50 -4.82 -14.17 7.86
CA SER A 50 -4.97 -14.74 9.20
C SER A 50 -5.98 -15.88 9.22
N GLU A 51 -7.10 -15.74 8.48
CA GLU A 51 -8.08 -16.82 8.31
C GLU A 51 -7.47 -18.06 7.64
N ILE A 52 -6.67 -17.88 6.60
CA ILE A 52 -5.98 -18.99 5.92
C ILE A 52 -5.03 -19.70 6.88
N GLU A 53 -4.27 -18.97 7.69
CA GLU A 53 -3.35 -19.53 8.69
C GLU A 53 -4.11 -20.38 9.72
N MET A 54 -5.22 -19.86 10.27
CA MET A 54 -6.08 -20.61 11.20
C MET A 54 -6.66 -21.89 10.57
N LEU A 55 -7.08 -21.84 9.30
CA LEU A 55 -7.59 -23.02 8.59
C LEU A 55 -6.50 -24.06 8.36
N ILE A 56 -5.27 -23.63 8.07
CA ILE A 56 -4.11 -24.52 7.94
C ILE A 56 -3.82 -25.21 9.27
N GLU A 57 -3.79 -24.48 10.38
CA GLU A 57 -3.60 -25.06 11.72
C GLU A 57 -4.70 -26.07 12.06
N LYS A 58 -5.97 -25.71 11.84
CA LYS A 58 -7.12 -26.60 12.05
C LYS A 58 -6.99 -27.89 11.22
N LYS A 59 -6.55 -27.78 9.97
CA LYS A 59 -6.34 -28.92 9.08
C LYS A 59 -5.20 -29.82 9.58
N GLU A 60 -4.08 -29.27 10.03
CA GLU A 60 -2.97 -30.06 10.56
C GLU A 60 -3.33 -30.74 11.90
N LEU A 61 -4.04 -30.07 12.80
CA LEU A 61 -4.58 -30.69 14.02
C LEU A 61 -5.49 -31.88 13.70
N LYS A 62 -6.39 -31.74 12.72
CA LYS A 62 -7.27 -32.83 12.28
C LYS A 62 -6.51 -33.99 11.65
N LYS A 63 -5.44 -33.72 10.88
CA LYS A 63 -4.57 -34.78 10.35
C LYS A 63 -3.88 -35.58 11.45
N GLU A 64 -3.44 -34.94 12.52
CA GLU A 64 -2.89 -35.65 13.69
C GLU A 64 -3.97 -36.53 14.34
N LEU A 65 -5.17 -36.00 14.58
CA LEU A 65 -6.28 -36.77 15.17
C LEU A 65 -6.67 -38.01 14.34
N VAL A 66 -6.61 -37.92 13.00
CA VAL A 66 -6.90 -39.03 12.08
C VAL A 66 -5.95 -40.23 12.26
N LYS A 67 -4.76 -40.04 12.84
CA LYS A 67 -3.81 -41.12 13.11
C LYS A 67 -4.26 -42.01 14.29
N ASP A 68 -5.02 -41.46 15.23
CA ASP A 68 -5.28 -42.07 16.54
C ASP A 68 -6.72 -42.61 16.74
N ILE A 69 -7.57 -42.51 15.72
CA ILE A 69 -9.01 -42.84 15.81
C ILE A 69 -9.45 -44.06 14.99
N GLY A 70 -10.61 -44.62 15.38
CA GLY A 70 -11.26 -45.76 14.71
C GLY A 70 -11.78 -45.46 13.29
N LYS A 71 -12.03 -46.52 12.50
CA LYS A 71 -12.32 -46.45 11.05
C LYS A 71 -13.48 -45.53 10.63
N GLU A 72 -14.60 -45.51 11.36
CA GLU A 72 -15.76 -44.67 11.00
C GLU A 72 -15.46 -43.19 11.23
N SER A 73 -14.98 -42.82 12.42
CA SER A 73 -14.56 -41.44 12.75
C SER A 73 -13.43 -40.96 11.83
N LYS A 74 -12.59 -41.87 11.34
CA LYS A 74 -11.53 -41.56 10.37
C LYS A 74 -12.06 -41.06 9.03
N LYS A 75 -13.16 -41.63 8.54
CA LYS A 75 -13.76 -41.24 7.26
C LYS A 75 -14.37 -39.84 7.33
N GLU A 76 -15.10 -39.54 8.40
CA GLU A 76 -15.70 -38.22 8.63
C GLU A 76 -14.64 -37.13 8.74
N LEU A 77 -13.61 -37.34 9.58
CA LEU A 77 -12.50 -36.39 9.71
C LEU A 77 -11.71 -36.20 8.41
N THR A 78 -11.57 -37.25 7.59
CA THR A 78 -10.92 -37.14 6.28
C THR A 78 -11.74 -36.25 5.33
N ASN A 79 -13.06 -36.39 5.32
CA ASN A 79 -13.94 -35.52 4.53
C ASN A 79 -13.86 -34.06 4.99
N GLU A 80 -13.81 -33.82 6.30
CA GLU A 80 -13.62 -32.47 6.85
C GLU A 80 -12.27 -31.87 6.47
N ILE A 81 -11.20 -32.68 6.41
CA ILE A 81 -9.89 -32.23 5.93
C ILE A 81 -9.96 -31.82 4.46
N PHE A 82 -10.66 -32.58 3.61
CA PHE A 82 -10.84 -32.20 2.20
C PHE A 82 -11.64 -30.90 2.06
N ALA A 83 -12.72 -30.73 2.82
CA ALA A 83 -13.46 -29.47 2.83
C ALA A 83 -12.60 -28.28 3.25
N LEU A 84 -11.71 -28.45 4.24
CA LEU A 84 -10.74 -27.42 4.63
C LEU A 84 -9.71 -27.12 3.53
N ILE A 85 -9.29 -28.13 2.75
CA ILE A 85 -8.37 -27.93 1.63
C ILE A 85 -9.05 -27.06 0.55
N ASP A 86 -10.29 -27.37 0.22
CA ASP A 86 -11.07 -26.61 -0.77
C ASP A 86 -11.28 -25.16 -0.29
N GLU A 87 -11.66 -24.97 0.97
CA GLU A 87 -11.83 -23.63 1.55
C GLU A 87 -10.53 -22.81 1.55
N ILE A 88 -9.39 -23.44 1.89
CA ILE A 88 -8.08 -22.80 1.82
C ILE A 88 -7.72 -22.42 0.37
N ALA A 89 -8.01 -23.29 -0.59
CA ALA A 89 -7.74 -23.02 -2.01
C ALA A 89 -8.56 -21.82 -2.51
N ASP A 90 -9.84 -21.77 -2.19
CA ASP A 90 -10.73 -20.65 -2.53
C ASP A 90 -10.25 -19.33 -1.92
N LYS A 91 -9.90 -19.33 -0.63
CA LYS A 91 -9.38 -18.14 0.06
C LYS A 91 -8.02 -17.70 -0.50
N LYS A 92 -7.12 -18.63 -0.85
CA LYS A 92 -5.86 -18.29 -1.53
C LYS A 92 -6.07 -17.71 -2.92
N SER A 93 -7.09 -18.16 -3.65
CA SER A 93 -7.45 -17.55 -4.93
C SER A 93 -7.91 -16.11 -4.75
N LYS A 94 -8.77 -15.86 -3.76
CA LYS A 94 -9.19 -14.49 -3.39
C LYS A 94 -8.01 -13.62 -2.98
N LEU A 95 -7.06 -14.16 -2.22
CA LEU A 95 -5.85 -13.43 -1.81
C LEU A 95 -4.99 -13.01 -3.03
N LYS A 96 -4.88 -13.86 -4.05
CA LYS A 96 -4.21 -13.48 -5.32
C LYS A 96 -4.94 -12.36 -6.06
N GLU A 97 -6.28 -12.32 -6.01
CA GLU A 97 -7.03 -11.20 -6.58
C GLU A 97 -6.74 -9.88 -5.85
N PHE A 98 -6.32 -9.91 -4.58
CA PHE A 98 -5.84 -8.71 -3.88
C PHE A 98 -4.45 -8.27 -4.36
N ASP A 99 -3.54 -9.21 -4.62
CA ASP A 99 -2.23 -8.91 -5.23
C ASP A 99 -2.42 -8.25 -6.61
N ASP A 100 -3.40 -8.72 -7.39
CA ASP A 100 -3.77 -8.15 -8.69
C ASP A 100 -4.52 -6.81 -8.58
N LYS A 101 -5.26 -6.58 -7.49
CA LYS A 101 -5.90 -5.29 -7.15
C LYS A 101 -4.93 -4.28 -6.58
N SER A 102 -3.62 -4.50 -6.75
CA SER A 102 -2.49 -3.65 -6.37
C SER A 102 -2.95 -2.22 -6.07
N VAL A 103 -3.08 -1.96 -4.78
CA VAL A 103 -3.28 -0.64 -4.20
C VAL A 103 -2.20 0.25 -4.82
N ASP A 104 -2.59 1.12 -5.75
CA ASP A 104 -1.65 1.95 -6.51
C ASP A 104 -1.15 3.08 -5.61
N LEU A 105 -0.25 2.71 -4.69
CA LEU A 105 0.47 3.61 -3.80
C LEU A 105 1.19 4.70 -4.59
N GLU A 106 1.60 4.35 -5.81
CA GLU A 106 2.26 5.25 -6.72
C GLU A 106 1.29 6.31 -7.25
N ALA A 107 0.09 5.94 -7.67
CA ALA A 107 -0.95 6.90 -8.06
C ALA A 107 -1.36 7.82 -6.90
N VAL A 108 -1.41 7.31 -5.66
CA VAL A 108 -1.69 8.16 -4.48
C VAL A 108 -0.53 9.11 -4.21
N ALA A 109 0.73 8.67 -4.33
CA ALA A 109 1.89 9.54 -4.21
C ALA A 109 1.96 10.60 -5.33
N GLU A 110 1.65 10.22 -6.57
CA GLU A 110 1.53 11.14 -7.71
C GLU A 110 0.45 12.19 -7.45
N LYS A 111 -0.73 11.78 -6.99
CA LYS A 111 -1.82 12.70 -6.65
C LYS A 111 -1.41 13.69 -5.56
N ARG A 112 -0.67 13.23 -4.54
CA ARG A 112 -0.09 14.12 -3.50
C ARG A 112 0.87 15.12 -4.12
N PHE A 113 1.75 14.67 -5.02
CA PHE A 113 2.67 15.55 -5.74
C PHE A 113 1.90 16.62 -6.53
N GLU A 114 0.86 16.22 -7.26
CA GLU A 114 0.01 17.14 -8.02
C GLU A 114 -0.67 18.19 -7.16
N PHE A 115 -1.11 17.81 -5.95
CA PHE A 115 -1.76 18.71 -5.01
C PHE A 115 -0.79 19.63 -4.27
N CYS A 116 0.41 19.17 -3.95
CA CYS A 116 1.31 19.89 -3.05
C CYS A 116 2.44 20.63 -3.78
N VAL A 117 2.74 20.29 -5.03
CA VAL A 117 3.86 20.88 -5.77
C VAL A 117 3.37 21.77 -6.90
N GLU A 118 3.89 23.00 -6.91
CA GLU A 118 3.75 23.99 -7.97
C GLU A 118 5.14 24.51 -8.39
N GLY A 119 5.21 25.26 -9.49
CA GLY A 119 6.45 25.90 -9.95
C GLY A 119 6.73 25.61 -11.42
N GLU A 120 7.59 26.44 -12.01
CA GLU A 120 7.95 26.34 -13.43
C GLU A 120 8.70 25.04 -13.74
N ASP A 121 9.46 24.53 -12.78
CA ASP A 121 10.23 23.29 -12.93
C ASP A 121 9.42 22.01 -12.68
N LYS A 122 8.12 22.11 -12.30
CA LYS A 122 7.29 20.93 -12.00
C LYS A 122 7.23 19.95 -13.17
N GLU A 123 6.94 20.43 -14.37
CA GLU A 123 6.86 19.59 -15.58
C GLU A 123 8.22 19.05 -16.02
N ARG A 124 9.31 19.78 -15.72
CA ARG A 124 10.68 19.29 -15.96
C ARG A 124 10.98 18.13 -15.03
N LEU A 125 10.65 18.27 -13.75
CA LEU A 125 10.81 17.22 -12.74
C LEU A 125 9.99 15.98 -13.07
N LYS A 126 8.72 16.11 -13.49
CA LYS A 126 7.88 14.97 -13.92
C LYS A 126 8.49 14.16 -15.05
N ARG A 127 9.11 14.83 -16.03
CA ARG A 127 9.79 14.15 -17.13
C ARG A 127 11.04 13.41 -16.65
N LEU A 128 11.83 14.04 -15.77
CA LEU A 128 13.05 13.43 -15.23
C LEU A 128 12.74 12.16 -14.43
N ILE A 129 11.78 12.22 -13.49
CA ILE A 129 11.42 11.04 -12.68
C ILE A 129 10.88 9.90 -13.53
N SER A 130 10.12 10.21 -14.58
CA SER A 130 9.60 9.20 -15.52
C SER A 130 10.73 8.57 -16.35
N GLN A 131 11.69 9.37 -16.81
CA GLN A 131 12.86 8.88 -17.56
C GLN A 131 13.79 8.02 -16.70
N ASN A 132 13.95 8.40 -15.43
CA ASN A 132 14.84 7.70 -14.50
C ASN A 132 14.13 6.59 -13.69
N ALA A 133 12.86 6.31 -13.99
CA ALA A 133 12.02 5.36 -13.25
C ALA A 133 12.04 5.58 -11.72
N ILE A 134 12.09 6.84 -11.30
CA ILE A 134 12.04 7.24 -9.89
C ILE A 134 10.57 7.23 -9.45
N SER A 135 10.30 6.59 -8.32
CA SER A 135 8.93 6.54 -7.79
C SER A 135 8.51 7.88 -7.17
N TYR A 136 7.25 8.24 -7.34
CA TYR A 136 6.61 9.39 -6.69
C TYR A 136 6.66 9.26 -5.17
N HIS A 137 6.63 8.05 -4.62
CA HIS A 137 6.81 7.86 -3.19
C HIS A 137 8.18 8.36 -2.71
N GLN A 138 9.26 7.99 -3.41
CA GLN A 138 10.62 8.45 -3.12
C GLN A 138 10.75 9.97 -3.32
N LEU A 139 10.14 10.49 -4.38
CA LEU A 139 10.14 11.92 -4.67
C LEU A 139 9.47 12.73 -3.55
N ILE A 140 8.32 12.27 -3.08
CA ILE A 140 7.57 12.93 -2.01
C ILE A 140 8.35 12.96 -0.70
N ASP A 141 9.03 11.88 -0.33
CA ASP A 141 9.89 11.86 0.86
C ASP A 141 11.07 12.85 0.74
N ALA A 142 11.68 12.95 -0.45
CA ALA A 142 12.72 13.94 -0.72
C ALA A 142 12.19 15.38 -0.61
N ILE A 143 10.99 15.65 -1.12
CA ILE A 143 10.31 16.94 -0.99
C ILE A 143 10.01 17.26 0.48
N ASP A 144 9.46 16.31 1.23
CA ASP A 144 9.14 16.51 2.65
C ASP A 144 10.40 16.88 3.46
N LYS A 145 11.53 16.20 3.19
CA LYS A 145 12.83 16.53 3.78
C LYS A 145 13.34 17.92 3.37
N ALA A 146 13.22 18.29 2.10
CA ALA A 146 13.63 19.61 1.61
C ALA A 146 12.78 20.74 2.23
N VAL A 147 11.46 20.54 2.29
CA VAL A 147 10.52 21.50 2.90
C VAL A 147 10.75 21.61 4.40
N ALA A 148 11.00 20.51 5.11
CA ALA A 148 11.32 20.53 6.54
C ALA A 148 12.59 21.35 6.82
N LYS A 149 13.68 21.10 6.07
CA LYS A 149 14.93 21.88 6.17
C LYS A 149 14.71 23.37 5.93
N GLU A 150 13.89 23.75 4.94
CA GLU A 150 13.58 25.15 4.66
C GLU A 150 12.65 25.79 5.71
N ARG A 151 11.83 25.00 6.40
CA ARG A 151 11.00 25.46 7.51
C ARG A 151 11.81 25.70 8.78
N GLU A 152 12.84 24.89 9.05
CA GLU A 152 13.73 25.04 10.22
C GLU A 152 14.68 26.26 10.12
N LYS A 153 14.97 26.73 8.90
CA LYS A 153 15.81 27.93 8.67
C LYS A 153 15.10 29.26 8.94
N LYS A 154 13.78 29.25 9.19
CA LYS A 154 12.94 30.44 9.46
C LYS A 154 12.51 30.51 10.91
#